data_AF-A0A7C3I0T9-F1
#
_entry.id   AF-A0A7C3I0T9-F1
#
_cell.length_a   1.000
_cell.length_b   1.000
_cell.length_c   1.000
_cell.angle_alpha   90.00
_cell.angle_beta   90.00
_cell.angle_gamma   90.00
#
_symmetry.space_group_name_H-M   'P 1'
#
loop_
_entity.id
_entity.type
_entity.pdbx_description
1 polymer ?
#
loop_
_entity_poly.entity_id
_entity_poly.type
_entity_poly.pdbx_seq_one_letter_code
_entity_poly.pdbx_strand_id
1 'polypeptide(L)'
;MNHNLSIRCLQDADLRGKIVLVRVDHNVVKKGIIYDPYRIDATLGTLYYINAKGGKIILMTHVGRPRDKKAGTINISNDTSVMPIVEYLRNKLHINVQVPEFMPHGDKGYLSIETSVNHMIRDLKEDRIDAIYLPNTRWFAGEEAKGDEALRFAHQLAG
;
A
#
# COMPACT_ATOMS: atom_id res chain seq x y z
N MET A 1 0.55 21.93 28.20
CA MET A 1 -0.67 21.10 28.03
C MET A 1 -0.21 19.73 27.56
N ASN A 2 -0.24 18.73 28.44
CA ASN A 2 0.14 17.37 28.10
C ASN A 2 -1.04 16.71 27.37
N HIS A 3 -0.99 16.64 26.05
CA HIS A 3 -1.89 15.77 25.31
C HIS A 3 -1.44 14.33 25.54
N ASN A 4 -2.16 13.63 26.42
CA ASN A 4 -2.10 12.17 26.51
C ASN A 4 -2.74 11.64 25.22
N LEU A 5 -1.95 11.49 24.15
CA LEU A 5 -2.40 10.95 22.88
C LEU A 5 -2.63 9.45 23.04
N SER A 6 -3.82 9.07 23.52
CA SER A 6 -4.29 7.70 23.38
C SER A 6 -4.45 7.41 21.89
N ILE A 7 -3.63 6.50 21.38
CA ILE A 7 -3.77 6.00 20.01
C ILE A 7 -5.14 5.32 19.92
N ARG A 8 -5.97 5.73 18.95
CA ARG A 8 -7.27 5.11 18.73
C ARG A 8 -7.08 3.70 18.17
N CYS A 9 -7.82 2.74 18.69
CA CYS A 9 -7.77 1.38 18.24
C CYS A 9 -8.67 1.17 17.02
N LEU A 10 -8.32 0.23 16.16
CA LEU A 10 -9.14 -0.13 14.99
C LEU A 10 -10.55 -0.58 15.41
N GLN A 11 -10.65 -1.19 16.59
CA GLN A 11 -11.89 -1.69 17.17
C GLN A 11 -12.89 -0.57 17.47
N ASP A 12 -12.43 0.67 17.63
CA ASP A 12 -13.25 1.83 17.95
C ASP A 12 -13.80 2.54 16.69
N ALA A 13 -13.38 2.11 15.50
CA ALA A 13 -13.74 2.76 14.24
C ALA A 13 -14.98 2.11 13.58
N ASP A 14 -15.86 2.94 13.00
CA ASP A 14 -16.89 2.47 12.08
C ASP A 14 -16.29 2.28 10.68
N LEU A 15 -16.21 1.02 10.26
CA LEU A 15 -15.57 0.62 9.01
C LEU A 15 -16.58 0.38 7.88
N ARG A 16 -17.88 0.34 8.16
CA ARG A 16 -18.88 -0.14 7.19
C ARG A 16 -18.94 0.75 5.95
N GLY A 17 -18.67 0.16 4.78
CA GLY A 17 -18.65 0.86 3.50
C GLY A 17 -17.52 1.88 3.35
N LYS A 18 -16.60 1.97 4.31
CA LYS A 18 -15.46 2.90 4.27
C LYS A 18 -14.31 2.27 3.50
N ILE A 19 -13.61 3.10 2.73
CA ILE A 19 -12.28 2.75 2.23
C ILE A 19 -11.30 2.85 3.40
N VAL A 20 -10.56 1.77 3.66
CA VAL A 20 -9.59 1.68 4.73
C VAL A 20 -8.21 1.49 4.11
N LEU A 21 -7.42 2.57 4.11
CA LEU A 21 -6.00 2.51 3.74
C LEU A 21 -5.19 1.92 4.90
N VAL A 22 -4.60 0.75 4.69
CA VAL A 22 -3.86 -0.01 5.68
C VAL A 22 -2.37 -0.01 5.30
N ARG A 23 -1.57 0.68 6.12
CA ARG A 23 -0.10 0.61 6.02
C ARG A 23 0.40 -0.61 6.77
N VAL A 24 1.03 -1.53 6.04
CA VAL A 24 1.54 -2.81 6.56
C VAL A 24 3.06 -2.90 6.40
N ASP A 25 3.70 -3.74 7.22
CA ASP A 25 5.11 -4.10 7.05
C ASP A 25 5.24 -5.44 6.32
N HIS A 26 5.02 -5.44 5.01
CA HIS A 26 5.23 -6.61 4.16
C HIS A 26 6.60 -6.55 3.44
N ASN A 27 7.62 -5.95 4.06
CA ASN A 27 8.96 -5.86 3.49
C ASN A 27 9.70 -7.22 3.56
N VAL A 28 9.19 -8.21 2.82
CA VAL A 28 9.65 -9.61 2.80
C VAL A 28 10.21 -10.05 1.45
N VAL A 29 10.02 -9.24 0.41
CA VAL A 29 10.51 -9.53 -0.94
C VAL A 29 11.98 -9.12 -1.06
N LYS A 30 12.79 -10.05 -1.57
CA LYS A 30 14.19 -9.80 -1.90
C LYS A 30 14.50 -10.48 -3.23
N LYS A 31 15.00 -9.71 -4.21
CA LYS A 31 15.24 -10.18 -5.58
C LYS A 31 13.98 -10.84 -6.20
N GLY A 32 12.82 -10.23 -5.97
CA GLY A 32 11.54 -10.70 -6.52
C GLY A 32 10.95 -11.96 -5.85
N ILE A 33 11.52 -12.45 -4.75
CA ILE A 33 11.08 -13.68 -4.07
C ILE A 33 10.75 -13.40 -2.59
N ILE A 34 9.71 -14.05 -2.07
CA ILE A 34 9.39 -14.10 -0.64
C ILE A 34 10.14 -15.28 -0.02
N TYR A 35 11.03 -15.00 0.94
CA TYR A 35 11.74 -16.05 1.69
C TYR A 35 10.97 -16.51 2.92
N ASP A 36 10.31 -15.58 3.59
CA ASP A 36 9.53 -15.82 4.80
C ASP A 36 8.25 -14.97 4.74
N PRO A 37 7.06 -15.59 4.67
CA PRO A 37 5.78 -14.88 4.60
C PRO A 37 5.28 -14.41 5.97
N TYR A 38 6.00 -14.65 7.08
CA TYR A 38 5.55 -14.35 8.44
C TYR A 38 4.95 -12.95 8.60
N ARG A 39 5.59 -11.93 8.01
CA ARG A 39 5.08 -10.55 8.13
C ARG A 39 3.79 -10.31 7.36
N ILE A 40 3.56 -11.03 6.26
CA ILE A 40 2.28 -11.01 5.54
C ILE A 40 1.22 -11.69 6.41
N ASP A 41 1.55 -12.87 6.95
CA ASP A 41 0.63 -13.66 7.77
C ASP A 41 0.20 -12.95 9.05
N ALA A 42 1.11 -12.21 9.67
CA ALA A 42 0.84 -11.42 10.87
C ALA A 42 -0.24 -10.35 10.67
N THR A 43 -0.51 -9.91 9.43
CA THR A 43 -1.54 -8.89 9.16
C THR A 43 -2.93 -9.48 8.90
N LEU A 44 -3.04 -10.79 8.65
CA LEU A 44 -4.30 -11.43 8.22
C LEU A 44 -5.44 -11.19 9.21
N GLY A 45 -5.16 -11.19 10.52
CA GLY A 45 -6.17 -10.88 11.54
C GLY A 45 -6.75 -9.48 11.41
N THR A 46 -5.93 -8.49 11.09
CA THR A 46 -6.37 -7.10 10.83
C THR A 46 -7.18 -7.01 9.55
N LEU A 47 -6.72 -7.65 8.46
CA LEU A 47 -7.43 -7.64 7.17
C LEU A 47 -8.81 -8.30 7.30
N TYR A 48 -8.86 -9.46 7.97
CA TYR A 48 -10.10 -10.15 8.25
C TYR A 48 -11.06 -9.28 9.08
N TYR A 49 -10.57 -8.62 10.13
CA TYR A 49 -11.38 -7.73 10.96
C TYR A 49 -12.01 -6.60 10.13
N ILE A 50 -11.23 -5.94 9.29
CA ILE A 50 -11.72 -4.83 8.44
C ILE A 50 -12.82 -5.34 7.50
N ASN A 51 -12.56 -6.45 6.80
CA ASN A 51 -13.51 -7.05 5.88
C ASN A 51 -14.79 -7.49 6.59
N ALA A 52 -14.67 -8.16 7.75
CA ALA A 52 -15.81 -8.62 8.56
C ALA A 52 -16.69 -7.45 9.08
N LYS A 53 -16.12 -6.25 9.21
CA LYS A 53 -16.87 -5.03 9.57
C LYS A 53 -17.41 -4.27 8.34
N GLY A 54 -17.23 -4.82 7.13
CA GLY A 54 -17.70 -4.24 5.87
C GLY A 54 -16.80 -3.12 5.33
N GLY A 55 -15.56 -3.01 5.80
CA GLY A 55 -14.57 -2.09 5.27
C GLY A 55 -13.97 -2.59 3.96
N LYS A 56 -13.61 -1.64 3.10
CA LYS A 56 -13.02 -1.87 1.77
C LYS A 56 -11.53 -1.59 1.82
N ILE A 57 -10.71 -2.61 1.61
CA ILE A 57 -9.27 -2.56 1.94
C ILE A 57 -8.44 -2.01 0.78
N ILE A 58 -7.58 -1.03 1.09
CA ILE A 58 -6.44 -0.63 0.26
C ILE A 58 -5.17 -0.86 1.08
N LEU A 59 -4.25 -1.68 0.59
CA LEU A 59 -2.98 -1.98 1.27
C LEU A 59 -1.85 -1.13 0.70
N MET A 60 -0.90 -0.76 1.58
CA MET A 60 0.34 -0.12 1.16
C MET A 60 1.52 -0.66 2.00
N THR A 61 2.64 -0.87 1.34
CA THR A 61 3.90 -1.25 1.99
C THR A 61 5.09 -0.71 1.20
N HIS A 62 6.26 -0.73 1.83
CA HIS A 62 7.52 -0.57 1.10
C HIS A 62 8.20 -1.93 0.93
N VAL A 63 8.95 -2.07 -0.16
CA VAL A 63 9.81 -3.22 -0.40
C VAL A 63 11.23 -2.73 -0.69
N GLY A 64 12.21 -3.23 0.06
CA GLY A 64 13.62 -2.92 -0.15
C GLY A 64 13.91 -1.41 -0.09
N ARG A 65 14.97 -0.98 -0.78
CA ARG A 65 15.42 0.42 -0.84
C ARG A 65 15.71 0.78 -2.31
N PRO A 66 14.68 1.09 -3.11
CA PRO A 66 14.84 1.36 -4.54
C PRO A 66 15.51 2.71 -4.84
N ARG A 67 15.59 3.61 -3.85
CA ARG A 67 16.19 4.94 -4.02
C ARG A 67 17.71 4.90 -3.88
N ASP A 68 18.41 5.36 -4.92
CA ASP A 68 19.82 5.73 -4.83
C ASP A 68 19.94 7.16 -4.28
N LYS A 69 20.45 7.30 -3.06
CA LYS A 69 20.60 8.61 -2.41
C LYS A 69 21.69 9.48 -3.02
N LYS A 70 22.70 8.89 -3.68
CA LYS A 70 23.80 9.63 -4.31
C LYS A 70 23.37 10.16 -5.68
N ALA A 71 22.73 9.30 -6.47
CA ALA A 71 22.23 9.67 -7.79
C ALA A 71 20.90 10.45 -7.74
N GLY A 72 20.16 10.34 -6.65
CA GLY A 72 18.83 10.96 -6.52
C GLY A 72 17.75 10.25 -7.32
N THR A 73 17.99 9.00 -7.72
CA THR A 73 17.12 8.21 -8.59
C THR A 73 16.36 7.14 -7.82
N ILE A 74 15.24 6.67 -8.37
CA ILE A 74 14.39 5.61 -7.87
C ILE A 74 14.31 4.52 -8.93
N ASN A 75 14.83 3.33 -8.61
CA ASN A 75 14.77 2.18 -9.50
C ASN A 75 13.47 1.38 -9.29
N ILE A 76 12.58 1.44 -10.28
CA ILE A 76 11.38 0.60 -10.35
C ILE A 76 11.75 -0.69 -11.07
N SER A 77 11.69 -1.81 -10.36
CA SER A 77 12.07 -3.13 -10.88
C SER A 77 11.39 -4.26 -10.14
N ASN A 78 11.36 -5.44 -10.76
CA ASN A 78 10.79 -6.66 -10.17
C ASN A 78 11.43 -7.02 -8.82
N ASP A 79 12.70 -6.67 -8.60
CA ASP A 79 13.42 -6.95 -7.36
C ASP A 79 12.80 -6.33 -6.11
N THR A 80 12.12 -5.19 -6.28
CA THR A 80 11.45 -4.44 -5.22
C THR A 80 9.94 -4.31 -5.47
N SER A 81 9.38 -5.20 -6.29
CA SER A 81 7.94 -5.22 -6.58
C SER A 81 7.14 -5.81 -5.43
N VAL A 82 5.89 -5.35 -5.29
CA VAL A 82 4.89 -5.92 -4.37
C VAL A 82 4.20 -7.15 -4.96
N MET A 83 4.36 -7.42 -6.25
CA MET A 83 3.66 -8.52 -6.93
C MET A 83 3.81 -9.89 -6.26
N PRO A 84 5.00 -10.31 -5.77
CA PRO A 84 5.09 -11.58 -5.05
C PRO A 84 4.19 -11.65 -3.81
N ILE A 85 3.99 -10.52 -3.11
CA ILE A 85 3.12 -10.41 -1.92
C ILE A 85 1.66 -10.52 -2.35
N VAL A 86 1.30 -9.86 -3.45
CA VAL A 86 -0.04 -9.88 -4.02
C VAL A 86 -0.41 -11.28 -4.47
N GLU A 87 0.47 -11.98 -5.19
CA GLU A 87 0.25 -13.37 -5.59
C GLU A 87 0.15 -14.31 -4.39
N TYR A 88 0.96 -14.09 -3.35
CA TYR A 88 0.85 -14.84 -2.11
C TYR A 88 -0.53 -14.68 -1.47
N LEU A 89 -1.04 -13.45 -1.37
CA LEU A 89 -2.38 -13.17 -0.80
C LEU A 89 -3.50 -13.75 -1.67
N ARG A 90 -3.43 -13.58 -2.99
CA ARG A 90 -4.38 -14.15 -3.96
C ARG A 90 -4.48 -15.67 -3.79
N ASN A 91 -3.35 -16.36 -3.75
CA ASN A 91 -3.31 -17.82 -3.62
C ASN A 91 -3.73 -18.31 -2.24
N LYS A 92 -3.29 -17.63 -1.17
CA LYS A 92 -3.56 -18.06 0.20
C LYS A 92 -5.02 -17.86 0.59
N LEU A 93 -5.62 -16.75 0.18
CA LEU A 93 -6.95 -16.33 0.61
C LEU A 93 -8.02 -16.53 -0.47
N HIS A 94 -7.64 -16.86 -1.71
CA HIS A 94 -8.53 -16.99 -2.86
C HIS A 94 -9.34 -15.71 -3.12
N ILE A 95 -8.67 -14.56 -3.05
CA ILE A 95 -9.25 -13.23 -3.24
C ILE A 95 -8.67 -12.54 -4.48
N ASN A 96 -9.46 -11.64 -5.08
CA ASN A 96 -9.10 -10.78 -6.19
C ASN A 96 -8.51 -9.45 -5.69
N VAL A 97 -7.19 -9.44 -5.48
CA VAL A 97 -6.44 -8.21 -5.17
C VAL A 97 -5.96 -7.54 -6.45
N GLN A 98 -6.15 -6.24 -6.66
CA GLN A 98 -5.63 -5.51 -7.83
C GLN A 98 -4.51 -4.53 -7.45
N VAL A 99 -3.58 -4.29 -8.37
CA VAL A 99 -2.47 -3.33 -8.20
C VAL A 99 -2.57 -2.27 -9.29
N PRO A 100 -2.68 -0.97 -8.96
CA PRO A 100 -2.70 0.07 -9.97
C PRO A 100 -1.34 0.23 -10.63
N GLU A 101 -1.35 0.44 -11.94
CA GLU A 101 -0.16 0.80 -12.71
C GLU A 101 -0.06 2.32 -12.83
N PHE A 102 1.15 2.84 -12.65
CA PHE A 102 1.47 4.25 -12.79
C PHE A 102 2.65 4.44 -13.75
N MET A 103 2.69 5.59 -14.42
CA MET A 103 3.79 5.96 -15.28
C MET A 103 4.94 6.57 -14.46
N PRO A 104 6.16 5.99 -14.54
CA PRO A 104 7.33 6.58 -13.92
C PRO A 104 7.73 7.88 -14.64
N HIS A 105 8.13 8.88 -13.88
CA HIS A 105 8.68 10.12 -14.41
C HIS A 105 10.21 10.03 -14.52
N GLY A 106 10.67 9.38 -15.58
CA GLY A 106 12.09 9.12 -15.79
C GLY A 106 12.68 8.28 -14.65
N ASP A 107 13.78 8.76 -14.06
CA ASP A 107 14.47 8.12 -12.94
C ASP A 107 13.97 8.58 -11.56
N LYS A 108 12.90 9.39 -11.51
CA LYS A 108 12.33 9.93 -10.26
C LYS A 108 11.22 9.06 -9.66
N GLY A 109 10.91 7.91 -10.28
CA GLY A 109 9.78 7.07 -9.88
C GLY A 109 8.43 7.77 -10.12
N TYR A 110 7.44 7.50 -9.28
CA TYR A 110 6.11 8.11 -9.36
C TYR A 110 6.06 9.45 -8.62
N LEU A 111 5.56 10.49 -9.28
CA LEU A 111 5.41 11.81 -8.67
C LEU A 111 4.08 11.99 -7.93
N SER A 112 3.08 11.18 -8.28
CA SER A 112 1.74 11.27 -7.73
C SER A 112 0.99 9.95 -7.84
N ILE A 113 -0.04 9.77 -7.01
CA ILE A 113 -1.08 8.77 -7.26
C ILE A 113 -1.94 9.27 -8.42
N GLU A 114 -2.00 8.49 -9.50
CA GLU A 114 -2.77 8.87 -10.69
C GLU A 114 -4.28 8.62 -10.51
N THR A 115 -5.09 9.34 -11.28
CA THR A 115 -6.56 9.21 -11.25
C THR A 115 -7.05 7.84 -11.71
N SER A 116 -6.19 7.03 -12.34
CA SER A 116 -6.47 5.63 -12.71
C SER A 116 -6.91 4.78 -11.52
N VAL A 117 -6.43 5.07 -10.30
CA VAL A 117 -6.86 4.41 -9.05
C VAL A 117 -8.36 4.56 -8.79
N ASN A 118 -9.00 5.64 -9.24
CA ASN A 118 -10.41 5.87 -8.97
C ASN A 118 -11.31 4.80 -9.58
N HIS A 119 -10.92 4.23 -10.73
CA HIS A 119 -11.63 3.11 -11.34
C HIS A 119 -11.56 1.87 -10.44
N MET A 120 -10.38 1.55 -9.91
CA MET A 120 -10.22 0.43 -8.97
C MET A 120 -10.98 0.67 -7.66
N ILE A 121 -11.00 1.90 -7.13
CA ILE A 121 -11.79 2.23 -5.94
C ILE A 121 -13.28 2.01 -6.18
N ARG A 122 -13.78 2.34 -7.37
CA ARG A 122 -15.16 2.06 -7.76
C ARG A 122 -15.41 0.55 -7.82
N ASP A 123 -14.53 -0.21 -8.47
CA ASP A 123 -14.62 -1.66 -8.55
C ASP A 123 -14.63 -2.31 -7.15
N LEU A 124 -13.81 -1.78 -6.23
CA LEU A 124 -13.76 -2.22 -4.83
C LEU A 124 -15.05 -1.91 -4.07
N LYS A 125 -15.65 -0.73 -4.31
CA LYS A 125 -16.94 -0.36 -3.69
C LYS A 125 -18.11 -1.19 -4.20
N GLU A 126 -18.05 -1.62 -5.45
CA GLU A 126 -19.04 -2.45 -6.13
C GLU A 126 -18.78 -3.95 -5.96
N ASP A 127 -17.81 -4.35 -5.12
CA ASP A 127 -17.46 -5.75 -4.85
C ASP A 127 -17.05 -6.54 -6.12
N ARG A 128 -16.50 -5.84 -7.13
CA ARG A 128 -15.90 -6.46 -8.33
C ARG A 128 -14.48 -6.95 -8.08
N ILE A 129 -13.82 -6.39 -7.07
CA ILE A 129 -12.50 -6.79 -6.56
C ILE A 129 -12.55 -6.79 -5.03
N ASP A 130 -11.70 -7.58 -4.38
CA ASP A 130 -11.72 -7.76 -2.92
C ASP A 130 -10.81 -6.77 -2.18
N ALA A 131 -9.71 -6.36 -2.82
CA ALA A 131 -8.78 -5.38 -2.26
C ALA A 131 -7.97 -4.68 -3.35
N ILE A 132 -7.43 -3.51 -3.02
CA ILE A 132 -6.38 -2.85 -3.81
C ILE A 132 -5.07 -2.96 -3.03
N TYR A 133 -3.97 -3.20 -3.71
CA TYR A 133 -2.62 -3.16 -3.14
C TYR A 133 -1.81 -2.13 -3.91
N LEU A 134 -1.47 -1.01 -3.28
CA LEU A 134 -0.67 0.02 -3.92
C LEU A 134 0.73 -0.52 -4.27
N PRO A 135 1.33 -0.08 -5.39
CA PRO A 135 2.72 -0.40 -5.69
C PRO A 135 3.64 0.05 -4.57
N ASN A 136 4.87 -0.46 -4.57
CA ASN A 136 5.86 -0.20 -3.53
C ASN A 136 5.93 1.30 -3.20
N THR A 137 5.64 1.68 -1.95
CA THR A 137 5.52 3.09 -1.57
C THR A 137 6.83 3.85 -1.80
N ARG A 138 7.98 3.18 -1.73
CA ARG A 138 9.28 3.79 -2.05
C ARG A 138 9.54 4.00 -3.55
N TRP A 139 8.63 3.58 -4.42
CA TRP A 139 8.63 4.03 -5.82
C TRP A 139 8.05 5.43 -5.99
N PHE A 140 7.35 5.97 -4.99
CA PHE A 140 6.88 7.34 -5.00
C PHE A 140 7.94 8.27 -4.44
N ALA A 141 8.24 9.34 -5.17
CA ALA A 141 9.27 10.31 -4.78
C ALA A 141 9.01 10.93 -3.40
N GLY A 142 7.73 11.14 -3.07
CA GLY A 142 7.26 11.72 -1.81
C GLY A 142 7.39 10.84 -0.55
N GLU A 143 7.54 9.51 -0.67
CA GLU A 143 7.56 8.61 0.50
C GLU A 143 8.78 8.83 1.42
N GLU A 144 9.94 9.12 0.83
CA GLU A 144 11.19 9.38 1.57
C GLU A 144 11.65 10.84 1.46
N ALA A 145 10.80 11.72 0.92
CA ALA A 145 11.07 13.14 0.80
C ALA A 145 10.82 13.90 2.12
N LYS A 146 11.08 15.21 2.11
CA LYS A 146 10.77 16.14 3.19
C LYS A 146 10.02 17.36 2.64
N GLY A 147 9.33 18.08 3.50
CA GLY A 147 8.61 19.30 3.11
C GLY A 147 7.42 19.01 2.19
N ASP A 148 7.20 19.90 1.23
CA ASP A 148 5.98 19.92 0.41
C ASP A 148 5.78 18.65 -0.42
N GLU A 149 6.85 17.98 -0.83
CA GLU A 149 6.75 16.75 -1.62
C GLU A 149 6.16 15.59 -0.79
N ALA A 150 6.61 15.45 0.46
CA ALA A 150 6.05 14.47 1.39
C ALA A 150 4.59 14.83 1.75
N LEU A 151 4.30 16.12 1.93
CA LEU A 151 2.95 16.59 2.23
C LEU A 151 1.98 16.33 1.07
N ARG A 152 2.40 16.62 -0.17
CA ARG A 152 1.59 16.33 -1.37
C ARG A 152 1.26 14.85 -1.48
N PHE A 153 2.24 13.97 -1.27
CA PHE A 153 2.02 12.53 -1.31
C PHE A 153 1.06 12.07 -0.20
N ALA A 154 1.21 12.60 1.02
CA ALA A 154 0.27 12.32 2.12
C ALA A 154 -1.16 12.77 1.81
N HIS A 155 -1.35 13.94 1.20
CA HIS A 155 -2.67 14.40 0.76
C HIS A 155 -3.29 13.50 -0.31
N GLN A 156 -2.49 13.04 -1.27
CA GLN A 156 -2.96 12.12 -2.31
C GLN A 156 -3.39 10.77 -1.73
N LEU A 157 -2.69 10.26 -0.72
CA LEU A 157 -3.07 9.03 -0.01
C LEU A 157 -4.35 9.20 0.82
N ALA A 158 -4.61 10.40 1.35
CA ALA A 158 -5.78 10.69 2.17
C ALA A 158 -7.08 10.71 1.35
N GLY A 159 -7.00 11.03 0.06
CA GLY A 159 -8.15 11.15 -0.85
C GLY A 159 -8.82 12.51 -0.77
#